data_AF-A0A4E0RYU8-F1
#
_entry.id   AF-A0A4E0RYU8-F1
#
_cell.length_a   1.000
_cell.length_b   1.000
_cell.length_c   1.000
_cell.angle_alpha   90.00
_cell.angle_beta   90.00
_cell.angle_gamma   90.00
#
_symmetry.space_group_name_H-M   'P 1'
#
loop_
_entity.id
_entity.type
_entity.pdbx_description
1 polymer ?
#
loop_
_entity_poly.entity_id
_entity_poly.type
_entity_poly.pdbx_seq_one_letter_code
_entity_poly.pdbx_strand_id
1 'polypeptide(L)'
;MVRLILTLTPIVCVFAAIAFSRMFEVFLDDEEEESGNPTRRSHETKNSSKTDKHLYDKPSKPIPQVSSTNADAASSASQQPESSAAGSGFRPITFVLVIFVLYLFVSHCVWVSSYAYSSPSIVLASYDASGSRFILDDFREAYYWLWQNTKPDSRIMSWWDYGYQIAGMANRTTLVDNNTWNNSHIALVGKAMASNESEAYKTIQSLDVDYVLVIFGGYIGYSGDDINKFLWMVRIGGGEHPNEIQERDFLTPQGEYRIDNAASSTMLNCLMYKLSYYRFGEVRLDMRHPAGFDRTRNVEIGKKHFTLDYLEEAFTSEHWLVRIYKVKPPKNVPSLKRPRRRIRTQQSTKPMNNMRGQLKFNSRIVRGKRSSTRER
;
A
#
# COMPACT_ATOMS: atom_id res chain seq x y z
N MET A 1 0.57 9.57 17.03
CA MET A 1 0.13 9.11 15.68
C MET A 1 1.13 9.60 14.65
N VAL A 2 1.81 8.72 13.90
CA VAL A 2 2.90 9.09 12.97
C VAL A 2 2.43 10.10 11.91
N ARG A 3 1.20 9.95 11.39
CA ARG A 3 0.64 10.87 10.39
C ARG A 3 0.53 12.33 10.88
N LEU A 4 0.38 12.56 12.19
CA LEU A 4 0.27 13.91 12.75
C LEU A 4 1.62 14.64 12.84
N ILE A 5 2.75 13.96 12.56
CA ILE A 5 4.06 14.62 12.48
C ILE A 5 4.03 15.75 11.45
N LEU A 6 3.27 15.60 10.36
CA LEU A 6 3.10 16.65 9.34
C LEU A 6 2.54 17.96 9.92
N THR A 7 1.66 17.88 10.91
CA THR A 7 1.09 19.06 11.59
C THR A 7 2.03 19.69 12.61
N LEU A 8 3.01 18.92 13.09
CA LEU A 8 4.05 19.39 14.02
C LEU A 8 5.17 20.12 13.27
N THR A 9 5.47 19.73 12.03
CA THR A 9 6.59 20.30 11.24
C THR A 9 6.58 21.83 11.16
N PRO A 10 5.45 22.52 10.86
CA PRO A 10 5.46 23.98 10.72
C PRO A 10 5.86 24.71 12.01
N ILE A 11 5.34 24.28 13.16
CA ILE A 11 5.64 24.95 14.44
C ILE A 11 7.09 24.71 14.88
N VAL A 12 7.65 23.53 14.57
CA VAL A 12 9.08 23.24 14.81
C VAL A 12 9.95 24.15 13.96
N CYS A 13 9.63 24.36 12.68
CA CYS A 13 10.36 25.30 11.82
C CYS A 13 10.31 26.73 12.35
N VAL A 14 9.16 27.20 12.84
CA VAL A 14 9.01 28.55 13.41
C VAL A 14 9.85 28.72 14.67
N PHE A 15 9.77 27.79 15.63
CA PHE A 15 10.56 27.89 16.86
C PHE A 15 12.06 27.74 16.60
N ALA A 16 12.46 26.84 15.71
CA ALA A 16 13.86 26.73 15.28
C ALA A 16 14.34 28.04 14.64
N ALA A 17 13.55 28.64 13.75
CA ALA A 17 13.88 29.91 13.12
C ALA A 17 14.02 31.04 14.13
N ILE A 18 13.12 31.14 15.13
CA ILE A 18 13.23 32.12 16.21
C ILE A 18 14.53 31.90 17.02
N ALA A 19 14.85 30.66 17.36
CA ALA A 19 16.05 30.33 18.12
C ALA A 19 17.34 30.66 17.34
N PHE A 20 17.41 30.26 16.06
CA PHE A 20 18.55 30.60 15.19
C PHE A 20 18.64 32.12 14.96
N SER A 21 17.52 32.82 14.79
CA SER A 21 17.49 34.29 14.65
C SER A 21 18.04 34.99 15.88
N ARG A 22 17.60 34.61 17.09
CA ARG A 22 18.12 35.17 18.34
C ARG A 22 19.59 34.88 18.55
N MET A 23 20.04 33.68 18.15
CA MET A 23 21.45 33.34 18.19
C MET A 23 22.25 34.21 17.21
N PHE A 24 21.75 34.43 15.99
CA PHE A 24 22.40 35.34 15.05
C PHE A 24 22.43 36.78 15.56
N GLU A 25 21.34 37.31 16.14
CA GLU A 25 21.34 38.66 16.75
C GLU A 25 22.46 38.82 17.81
N VAL A 26 22.64 37.84 18.69
CA VAL A 26 23.62 37.95 19.79
C VAL A 26 25.07 37.80 19.31
N PHE A 27 25.32 37.04 18.23
CA PHE A 27 26.67 36.72 17.77
C PHE A 27 27.10 37.49 16.49
N LEU A 28 26.19 38.14 15.76
CA LEU A 28 26.46 39.00 14.59
C LEU A 28 26.27 40.50 14.85
N ASP A 29 25.83 40.94 16.04
CA ASP A 29 25.89 42.37 16.37
C ASP A 29 27.36 42.77 16.57
N ASP A 30 27.98 43.15 15.47
CA ASP A 30 29.15 43.99 15.45
C ASP A 30 28.64 45.42 15.77
N GLU A 31 28.48 45.76 17.04
CA GLU A 31 28.76 47.15 17.42
C GLU A 31 30.25 47.36 17.15
N GLU A 32 30.57 47.66 15.88
CA GLU A 32 31.83 48.29 15.53
C GLU A 32 31.99 49.47 16.48
N GLU A 33 33.14 49.52 17.14
CA GLU A 33 33.66 50.71 17.79
C GLU A 33 33.82 51.83 16.74
N GLU A 34 32.72 52.43 16.25
CA GLU A 34 32.73 53.77 15.65
C GLU A 34 32.93 54.78 16.79
N SER A 35 34.11 54.77 17.40
CA SER A 35 34.59 55.88 18.22
C SER A 35 36.01 56.27 17.82
N GLY A 36 36.18 56.51 16.51
CA GLY A 36 37.31 57.26 15.99
C GLY A 36 37.25 58.73 16.42
N ASN A 37 38.14 59.10 17.36
CA ASN A 37 38.69 60.44 17.65
C ASN A 37 37.75 61.68 17.70
N PRO A 38 37.68 62.40 18.84
CA PRO A 38 37.02 63.70 18.90
C PRO A 38 37.99 64.78 18.38
N THR A 39 37.69 65.43 17.26
CA THR A 39 38.28 66.74 16.99
C THR A 39 37.26 67.69 16.37
N ARG A 40 36.90 68.68 17.19
CA ARG A 40 36.15 69.90 16.92
C ARG A 40 36.20 70.37 15.45
N ARG A 41 35.03 70.60 14.85
CA ARG A 41 34.65 71.93 14.35
C ARG A 41 33.14 71.99 14.03
N SER A 42 32.49 72.90 14.73
CA SER A 42 31.16 73.44 14.50
C SER A 42 31.00 74.00 13.09
N HIS A 43 29.92 73.63 12.39
CA HIS A 43 29.15 74.58 11.61
C HIS A 43 27.71 74.10 11.40
N GLU A 44 26.81 75.07 11.48
CA GLU A 44 25.38 74.98 11.65
C GLU A 44 24.63 75.05 10.31
N THR A 45 23.43 74.45 10.28
CA THR A 45 22.22 74.76 9.48
C THR A 45 22.23 74.68 7.93
N LYS A 46 21.43 73.75 7.34
CA LYS A 46 19.99 73.92 6.97
C LYS A 46 19.46 72.84 5.99
N ASN A 47 18.32 72.27 6.38
CA ASN A 47 17.15 71.79 5.60
C ASN A 47 17.30 71.02 4.27
N SER A 48 16.76 69.78 4.25
CA SER A 48 15.92 69.27 3.16
C SER A 48 15.16 67.99 3.55
N SER A 49 13.87 68.14 3.85
CA SER A 49 12.74 67.23 3.60
C SER A 49 12.96 65.70 3.64
N LYS A 50 12.28 65.02 4.58
CA LYS A 50 11.55 63.77 4.29
C LYS A 50 10.41 63.54 5.28
N THR A 51 9.24 63.39 4.69
CA THR A 51 7.93 62.99 5.22
C THR A 51 7.95 61.63 5.93
N ASP A 52 7.17 61.54 7.03
CA ASP A 52 6.25 60.45 7.42
C ASP A 52 6.77 59.00 7.45
N LYS A 53 6.63 58.16 8.49
CA LYS A 53 5.69 58.06 9.62
C LYS A 53 6.31 57.12 10.68
N HIS A 54 6.52 57.61 11.89
CA HIS A 54 6.60 56.75 13.08
C HIS A 54 5.18 56.60 13.62
N LEU A 55 4.60 55.41 13.48
CA LEU A 55 3.26 55.07 13.97
C LEU A 55 3.40 53.97 15.03
N TYR A 56 3.65 54.34 16.29
CA TYR A 56 3.24 53.58 17.47
C TYR A 56 3.32 54.50 18.70
N ASP A 57 2.15 55.02 19.08
CA ASP A 57 1.92 55.80 20.30
C ASP A 57 2.04 54.92 21.54
N LYS A 58 2.90 55.31 22.49
CA LYS A 58 2.85 54.84 23.89
C LYS A 58 1.96 55.81 24.68
N PRO A 59 0.94 55.35 25.43
CA PRO A 59 0.07 56.24 26.17
C PRO A 59 0.75 56.77 27.43
N SER A 60 0.75 58.09 27.54
CA SER A 60 1.19 58.93 28.65
C SER A 60 0.30 58.77 29.90
N LYS A 61 0.92 58.70 31.08
CA LYS A 61 0.26 58.98 32.38
C LYS A 61 -0.16 60.46 32.46
N PRO A 62 -1.13 60.80 33.34
CA PRO A 62 -0.79 61.82 34.35
C PRO A 62 -1.41 61.60 35.77
N ILE A 63 -0.68 61.71 36.90
CA ILE A 63 -0.36 62.90 37.80
C ILE A 63 -1.32 62.90 39.06
N PRO A 64 -1.03 63.44 40.29
CA PRO A 64 0.01 63.15 41.30
C PRO A 64 -0.49 63.34 42.81
N GLN A 65 0.46 63.49 43.77
CA GLN A 65 0.36 64.06 45.16
C GLN A 65 -0.04 63.13 46.33
N VAL A 66 0.53 63.14 47.55
CA VAL A 66 1.57 63.96 48.26
C VAL A 66 1.95 63.28 49.61
N SER A 67 3.19 63.53 50.11
CA SER A 67 3.72 63.45 51.52
C SER A 67 3.71 62.11 52.28
N SER A 68 4.66 61.70 53.14
CA SER A 68 5.91 62.27 53.68
C SER A 68 6.63 61.21 54.57
N THR A 69 7.90 61.48 54.88
CA THR A 69 8.71 61.10 56.07
C THR A 69 9.36 59.70 56.23
N ASN A 70 10.70 59.71 56.04
CA ASN A 70 11.81 59.36 56.96
C ASN A 70 12.20 57.90 57.36
N ALA A 71 13.54 57.73 57.42
CA ALA A 71 14.39 56.76 58.16
C ALA A 71 14.46 55.32 57.59
N ASP A 72 15.59 54.60 57.48
CA ASP A 72 16.98 54.79 57.89
C ASP A 72 17.91 53.85 57.06
N ALA A 73 19.22 54.09 57.20
CA ALA A 73 20.36 53.56 56.44
C ALA A 73 20.68 52.06 56.58
N ALA A 74 21.25 51.47 55.52
CA ALA A 74 22.41 50.56 55.57
C ALA A 74 22.94 50.28 54.14
N SER A 75 24.23 50.00 54.06
CA SER A 75 25.11 50.28 52.93
C SER A 75 25.40 49.09 52.01
N SER A 76 26.01 49.44 50.86
CA SER A 76 27.14 48.78 50.17
C SER A 76 26.90 47.68 49.13
N ALA A 77 27.55 47.95 47.98
CA ALA A 77 28.15 47.03 47.00
C ALA A 77 27.25 46.51 45.86
N SER A 78 27.10 47.38 44.85
CA SER A 78 27.06 47.01 43.44
C SER A 78 28.28 46.18 43.05
N GLN A 79 28.07 44.93 42.61
CA GLN A 79 29.03 44.18 41.80
C GLN A 79 28.36 43.84 40.46
N GLN A 80 28.73 44.61 39.44
CA GLN A 80 28.62 44.18 38.05
C GLN A 80 29.60 43.02 37.83
N PRO A 81 29.24 41.98 37.07
CA PRO A 81 30.20 40.96 36.65
C PRO A 81 31.02 41.51 35.47
N GLU A 82 32.30 41.74 35.72
CA GLU A 82 33.31 41.85 34.65
C GLU A 82 33.39 40.52 33.90
N SER A 83 33.04 40.51 32.61
CA SER A 83 33.42 39.44 31.66
C SER A 83 33.37 39.91 30.20
N SER A 84 33.86 41.11 29.92
CA SER A 84 33.85 41.71 28.57
C SER A 84 35.26 41.80 27.97
N ALA A 85 36.03 40.71 27.99
CA ALA A 85 37.33 40.65 27.29
C ALA A 85 37.80 39.24 26.85
N ALA A 86 36.96 38.21 26.96
CA ALA A 86 37.25 36.87 26.43
C ALA A 86 36.45 36.53 25.14
N GLY A 87 35.53 37.40 24.71
CA GLY A 87 34.46 37.07 23.75
C GLY A 87 34.75 37.29 22.27
N SER A 88 35.86 37.92 21.87
CA SER A 88 36.10 38.30 20.47
C SER A 88 36.47 37.10 19.57
N GLY A 89 37.25 36.14 20.09
CA GLY A 89 37.67 34.95 19.32
C GLY A 89 36.61 33.85 19.18
N PHE A 90 35.60 33.82 20.05
CA PHE A 90 34.57 32.76 20.05
C PHE A 90 33.40 33.06 19.09
N ARG A 91 33.10 34.33 18.83
CA ARG A 91 32.05 34.77 17.89
C ARG A 91 32.19 34.20 16.47
N PRO A 92 33.35 34.32 15.79
CA PRO A 92 33.50 33.75 14.45
C PRO A 92 33.46 32.21 14.45
N ILE A 93 33.93 31.57 15.52
CA ILE A 93 33.88 30.11 15.68
C ILE A 93 32.43 29.63 15.80
N THR A 94 31.62 30.30 16.64
CA THR A 94 30.19 30.00 16.80
C THR A 94 29.45 30.24 15.48
N PHE A 95 29.75 31.31 14.76
CA PHE A 95 29.15 31.57 13.45
C PHE A 95 29.43 30.44 12.43
N VAL A 96 30.70 30.05 12.28
CA VAL A 96 31.09 28.94 11.39
C VAL A 96 30.39 27.64 11.79
N LEU A 97 30.28 27.37 13.09
CA LEU A 97 29.57 26.19 13.61
C LEU A 97 28.09 26.20 13.23
N VAL A 98 27.40 27.33 13.38
CA VAL A 98 25.97 27.46 13.06
C VAL A 98 25.73 27.29 11.56
N ILE A 99 26.55 27.93 10.72
CA ILE A 99 26.48 27.76 9.26
C ILE A 99 26.76 26.30 8.86
N PHE A 100 27.71 25.64 9.52
CA PHE A 100 27.99 24.22 9.30
C PHE A 100 26.80 23.33 9.67
N VAL A 101 26.11 23.61 10.79
CA VAL A 101 24.87 22.90 11.16
C VAL A 101 23.76 23.12 10.12
N LEU A 102 23.58 24.33 9.61
CA LEU A 102 22.61 24.62 8.55
C LEU A 102 22.96 23.88 7.25
N TYR A 103 24.25 23.81 6.90
CA TYR A 103 24.72 23.01 5.77
C TYR A 103 24.43 21.52 5.93
N LEU A 104 24.70 20.96 7.12
CA LEU A 104 24.38 19.57 7.45
C LEU A 104 22.86 19.32 7.38
N PHE A 105 22.05 20.27 7.86
CA PHE A 105 20.59 20.19 7.77
C PHE A 105 20.12 20.09 6.31
N VAL A 106 20.60 20.96 5.42
CA VAL A 106 20.25 20.91 3.99
C VAL A 106 20.70 19.58 3.36
N SER A 107 21.95 19.17 3.62
CA SER A 107 22.49 17.92 3.09
C SER A 107 21.67 16.70 3.56
N HIS A 108 21.28 16.68 4.83
CA HIS A 108 20.42 15.66 5.40
C HIS A 108 19.03 15.66 4.76
N CYS A 109 18.38 16.83 4.62
CA CYS A 109 17.07 16.94 3.99
C CYS A 109 17.09 16.45 2.54
N VAL A 110 18.13 16.80 1.76
CA VAL A 110 18.28 16.33 0.38
C VAL A 110 18.47 14.81 0.33
N TRP A 111 19.34 14.26 1.19
CA TRP A 111 19.59 12.81 1.24
C TRP A 111 18.33 12.03 1.63
N VAL A 112 17.62 12.46 2.69
CA VAL A 112 16.38 11.80 3.15
C VAL A 112 15.29 11.90 2.06
N SER A 113 15.14 13.06 1.43
CA SER A 113 14.14 13.24 0.37
C SER A 113 14.44 12.35 -0.84
N SER A 114 15.70 12.26 -1.24
CA SER A 114 16.15 11.46 -2.38
C SER A 114 16.11 9.95 -2.11
N TYR A 115 16.35 9.51 -0.88
CA TYR A 115 16.46 8.08 -0.58
C TYR A 115 15.17 7.46 -0.03
N ALA A 116 14.45 8.18 0.83
CA ALA A 116 13.31 7.61 1.57
C ALA A 116 11.95 8.01 0.99
N TYR A 117 11.76 9.28 0.60
CA TYR A 117 10.43 9.79 0.22
C TYR A 117 10.13 9.75 -1.27
N SER A 118 11.16 9.76 -2.14
CA SER A 118 10.99 9.77 -3.60
C SER A 118 10.92 8.35 -4.20
N SER A 119 9.97 7.55 -3.73
CA SER A 119 9.72 6.19 -4.25
C SER A 119 8.26 6.03 -4.71
N PRO A 120 8.00 5.80 -6.02
CA PRO A 120 6.64 5.57 -6.51
C PRO A 120 6.10 4.22 -6.05
N SER A 121 4.83 4.16 -5.66
CA SER A 121 4.19 2.91 -5.21
C SER A 121 3.48 2.13 -6.31
N ILE A 122 3.27 2.73 -7.49
CA ILE A 122 2.61 2.08 -8.64
C ILE A 122 3.60 1.32 -9.53
N VAL A 123 4.81 1.86 -9.69
CA VAL A 123 5.88 1.26 -10.47
C VAL A 123 6.95 0.84 -9.50
N LEU A 124 7.20 -0.47 -9.39
CA LEU A 124 8.16 -1.01 -8.44
C LEU A 124 9.55 -1.02 -9.08
N ALA A 125 10.54 -0.51 -8.35
CA ALA A 125 11.94 -0.60 -8.77
C ALA A 125 12.63 -1.72 -7.99
N SER A 126 13.19 -2.68 -8.72
CA SER A 126 14.08 -3.70 -8.16
C SER A 126 15.51 -3.44 -8.64
N TYR A 127 16.49 -3.76 -7.81
CA TYR A 127 17.91 -3.62 -8.14
C TYR A 127 18.55 -4.99 -8.10
N ASP A 128 19.26 -5.33 -9.17
CA ASP A 128 20.05 -6.55 -9.23
C ASP A 128 21.36 -6.40 -8.42
N ALA A 129 22.04 -7.51 -8.13
CA ALA A 129 23.35 -7.52 -7.47
C ALA A 129 24.41 -6.70 -8.22
N SER A 130 24.23 -6.52 -9.54
CA SER A 130 25.07 -5.65 -10.38
C SER A 130 24.79 -4.14 -10.24
N GLY A 131 23.74 -3.75 -9.50
CA GLY A 131 23.29 -2.36 -9.39
C GLY A 131 22.38 -1.91 -10.56
N SER A 132 22.12 -2.78 -11.53
CA SER A 132 21.18 -2.51 -12.62
C SER A 132 19.76 -2.38 -12.09
N ARG A 133 19.04 -1.33 -12.49
CA ARG A 133 17.65 -1.08 -12.09
C ARG A 133 16.69 -1.75 -13.07
N PHE A 134 15.84 -2.63 -12.55
CA PHE A 134 14.71 -3.21 -13.27
C PHE A 134 13.41 -2.58 -12.76
N ILE A 135 12.53 -2.27 -13.69
CA ILE A 135 11.25 -1.62 -13.40
C ILE A 135 10.15 -2.65 -13.64
N LEU A 136 9.39 -2.94 -12.58
CA LEU A 136 8.24 -3.84 -12.62
C LEU A 136 6.97 -2.98 -12.67
N ASP A 137 6.18 -3.20 -13.70
CA ASP A 137 5.01 -2.38 -14.01
C ASP A 137 3.72 -3.19 -14.15
N ASP A 138 3.63 -4.27 -13.39
CA ASP A 138 2.51 -5.20 -13.41
C ASP A 138 1.17 -4.54 -13.03
N PHE A 139 1.19 -3.51 -12.18
CA PHE A 139 -0.02 -2.79 -11.77
C PHE A 139 -0.68 -2.08 -12.96
N ARG A 140 0.09 -1.27 -13.70
CA ARG A 140 -0.45 -0.54 -14.85
C ARG A 140 -0.83 -1.51 -15.96
N GLU A 141 -0.04 -2.56 -16.18
CA GLU A 141 -0.37 -3.63 -17.13
C GLU A 141 -1.75 -4.24 -16.83
N ALA A 142 -1.98 -4.68 -15.59
CA ALA A 142 -3.21 -5.32 -15.18
C ALA A 142 -4.42 -4.36 -15.21
N TYR A 143 -4.25 -3.13 -14.72
CA TYR A 143 -5.32 -2.13 -14.77
C TYR A 143 -5.65 -1.71 -16.21
N TYR A 144 -4.66 -1.64 -17.09
CA TYR A 144 -4.87 -1.33 -18.50
C TYR A 144 -5.58 -2.47 -19.24
N TRP A 145 -5.20 -3.73 -18.97
CA TRP A 145 -5.92 -4.90 -19.49
C TRP A 145 -7.39 -4.87 -19.08
N LEU A 146 -7.65 -4.56 -17.81
CA LEU A 146 -8.99 -4.46 -17.25
C LEU A 146 -9.79 -3.34 -17.92
N TRP A 147 -9.15 -2.22 -18.23
CA TRP A 147 -9.75 -1.09 -18.92
C TRP A 147 -10.14 -1.38 -20.38
N GLN A 148 -9.30 -2.11 -21.12
CA GLN A 148 -9.51 -2.35 -22.56
C GLN A 148 -10.34 -3.61 -22.85
N ASN A 149 -10.25 -4.64 -21.99
CA ASN A 149 -10.76 -5.98 -22.33
C ASN A 149 -12.02 -6.41 -21.55
N THR A 150 -12.50 -5.59 -20.61
CA THR A 150 -13.75 -5.86 -19.87
C THR A 150 -14.85 -4.89 -20.28
N LYS A 151 -16.10 -5.19 -19.93
CA LYS A 151 -17.22 -4.28 -20.23
C LYS A 151 -17.16 -3.04 -19.34
N PRO A 152 -17.63 -1.87 -19.78
CA PRO A 152 -17.61 -0.64 -18.98
C PRO A 152 -18.40 -0.75 -17.65
N ASP A 153 -19.44 -1.58 -17.63
CA ASP A 153 -20.30 -1.84 -16.47
C ASP A 153 -19.79 -2.96 -15.55
N SER A 154 -18.66 -3.58 -15.88
CA SER A 154 -18.09 -4.69 -15.09
C SER A 154 -17.72 -4.23 -13.68
N ARG A 155 -18.16 -5.00 -12.69
CA ARG A 155 -17.89 -4.74 -11.27
C ARG A 155 -16.76 -5.60 -10.74
N ILE A 156 -15.85 -4.95 -10.03
CA ILE A 156 -14.58 -5.51 -9.61
C ILE A 156 -14.52 -5.57 -8.09
N MET A 157 -14.35 -6.78 -7.57
CA MET A 157 -14.11 -7.02 -6.17
C MET A 157 -12.60 -7.08 -5.92
N SER A 158 -12.12 -6.20 -5.05
CA SER A 158 -10.73 -6.14 -4.57
C SER A 158 -10.72 -5.77 -3.09
N TRP A 159 -9.55 -5.86 -2.45
CA TRP A 159 -9.38 -5.22 -1.15
C TRP A 159 -9.51 -3.69 -1.25
N TRP A 160 -9.89 -3.05 -0.14
CA TRP A 160 -10.23 -1.62 -0.10
C TRP A 160 -9.05 -0.70 -0.39
N ASP A 161 -7.82 -1.14 -0.10
CA ASP A 161 -6.59 -0.40 -0.39
C ASP A 161 -6.51 0.06 -1.85
N TYR A 162 -7.02 -0.77 -2.78
CA TYR A 162 -6.84 -0.60 -4.23
C TYR A 162 -8.02 0.08 -4.92
N GLY A 163 -9.09 0.42 -4.20
CA GLY A 163 -10.33 0.93 -4.79
C GLY A 163 -10.12 2.15 -5.70
N TYR A 164 -9.48 3.20 -5.17
CA TYR A 164 -9.11 4.40 -5.94
C TYR A 164 -8.19 4.10 -7.14
N GLN A 165 -7.26 3.15 -7.01
CA GLN A 165 -6.34 2.80 -8.11
C GLN A 165 -7.09 2.15 -9.26
N ILE A 166 -7.99 1.21 -8.96
CA ILE A 166 -8.82 0.54 -9.96
C ILE A 166 -9.79 1.53 -10.60
N ALA A 167 -10.48 2.35 -9.81
CA ALA A 167 -11.40 3.34 -10.34
C ALA A 167 -10.69 4.39 -11.21
N GLY A 168 -9.50 4.85 -10.81
CA GLY A 168 -8.73 5.85 -11.55
C GLY A 168 -8.03 5.33 -12.79
N MET A 169 -7.37 4.17 -12.73
CA MET A 169 -6.56 3.63 -13.83
C MET A 169 -7.32 2.65 -14.72
N ALA A 170 -8.10 1.74 -14.13
CA ALA A 170 -8.87 0.76 -14.89
C ALA A 170 -10.22 1.31 -15.37
N ASN A 171 -10.69 2.43 -14.79
CA ASN A 171 -11.99 3.04 -15.08
C ASN A 171 -13.13 2.01 -15.04
N ARG A 172 -13.25 1.33 -13.89
CA ARG A 172 -14.26 0.29 -13.61
C ARG A 172 -14.87 0.47 -12.24
N THR A 173 -16.09 -0.05 -12.08
CA THR A 173 -16.85 0.02 -10.84
C THR A 173 -16.21 -0.89 -9.79
N THR A 174 -15.81 -0.32 -8.66
CA THR A 174 -15.31 -1.07 -7.49
C THR A 174 -16.41 -1.19 -6.44
N LEU A 175 -16.41 -2.30 -5.70
CA LEU A 175 -17.38 -2.51 -4.62
C LEU A 175 -16.99 -1.77 -3.34
N VAL A 176 -15.70 -1.78 -3.02
CA VAL A 176 -15.17 -1.23 -1.78
C VAL A 176 -14.00 -0.32 -2.10
N ASP A 177 -13.85 0.74 -1.31
CA ASP A 177 -12.89 1.80 -1.56
C ASP A 177 -12.22 2.32 -0.29
N ASN A 178 -11.14 3.10 -0.47
CA ASN A 178 -10.20 3.52 0.56
C ASN A 178 -10.77 4.60 1.50
N ASN A 179 -11.96 5.14 1.23
CA ASN A 179 -12.65 6.03 2.18
C ASN A 179 -13.21 5.30 3.42
N THR A 180 -13.47 3.99 3.31
CA THR A 180 -13.87 3.13 4.44
C THR A 180 -15.05 3.62 5.29
N TRP A 181 -16.05 4.27 4.69
CA TRP A 181 -17.19 4.85 5.44
C TRP A 181 -18.25 3.81 5.86
N ASN A 182 -18.33 2.67 5.17
CA ASN A 182 -19.27 1.58 5.45
C ASN A 182 -18.50 0.28 5.77
N ASN A 183 -18.32 0.01 7.06
CA ASN A 183 -17.54 -1.14 7.54
C ASN A 183 -18.21 -2.49 7.23
N SER A 184 -19.55 -2.56 7.29
CA SER A 184 -20.26 -3.81 7.02
C SER A 184 -20.07 -4.25 5.56
N HIS A 185 -19.95 -3.31 4.61
CA HIS A 185 -19.65 -3.66 3.22
C HIS A 185 -18.21 -4.18 3.03
N ILE A 186 -17.23 -3.60 3.75
CA ILE A 186 -15.85 -4.11 3.78
C ILE A 186 -15.83 -5.51 4.40
N ALA A 187 -16.61 -5.72 5.47
CA ALA A 187 -16.72 -7.02 6.15
C ALA A 187 -17.30 -8.10 5.23
N LEU A 188 -18.26 -7.78 4.34
CA LEU A 188 -18.76 -8.72 3.34
C LEU A 188 -17.68 -9.14 2.34
N VAL A 189 -16.84 -8.22 1.87
CA VAL A 189 -15.71 -8.55 0.99
C VAL A 189 -14.64 -9.36 1.74
N GLY A 190 -14.29 -8.95 2.96
CA GLY A 190 -13.36 -9.70 3.82
C GLY A 190 -13.86 -11.12 4.10
N LYS A 191 -15.17 -11.27 4.31
CA LYS A 191 -15.85 -12.55 4.44
C LYS A 191 -15.74 -13.38 3.17
N ALA A 192 -16.09 -12.82 2.02
CA ALA A 192 -15.97 -13.53 0.74
C ALA A 192 -14.53 -14.03 0.48
N MET A 193 -13.51 -13.21 0.79
CA MET A 193 -12.11 -13.58 0.61
C MET A 193 -11.62 -14.66 1.59
N ALA A 194 -12.15 -14.69 2.81
CA ALA A 194 -11.75 -15.63 3.86
C ALA A 194 -12.57 -16.95 3.87
N SER A 195 -13.77 -16.95 3.29
CA SER A 195 -14.62 -18.16 3.21
C SER A 195 -14.11 -19.18 2.18
N ASN A 196 -14.69 -20.38 2.22
CA ASN A 196 -14.49 -21.37 1.16
C ASN A 196 -15.10 -20.89 -0.16
N GLU A 197 -14.66 -21.46 -1.28
CA GLU A 197 -15.08 -21.04 -2.62
C GLU A 197 -16.61 -21.11 -2.86
N SER A 198 -17.31 -22.08 -2.25
CA SER A 198 -18.76 -22.25 -2.45
C SER A 198 -19.58 -21.21 -1.71
N GLU A 199 -19.16 -20.81 -0.52
CA GLU A 199 -19.82 -19.76 0.25
C GLU A 199 -19.45 -18.38 -0.25
N ALA A 200 -18.17 -18.17 -0.57
CA ALA A 200 -17.69 -16.94 -1.20
C ALA A 200 -18.45 -16.68 -2.51
N TYR A 201 -18.71 -17.71 -3.32
CA TYR A 201 -19.48 -17.56 -4.56
C TYR A 201 -20.91 -17.05 -4.34
N LYS A 202 -21.57 -17.42 -3.23
CA LYS A 202 -22.91 -16.88 -2.91
C LYS A 202 -22.83 -15.38 -2.63
N THR A 203 -21.83 -14.95 -1.87
CA THR A 203 -21.61 -13.53 -1.58
C THR A 203 -21.25 -12.74 -2.84
N ILE A 204 -20.33 -13.27 -3.65
CA ILE A 204 -19.92 -12.71 -4.95
C ILE A 204 -21.13 -12.54 -5.88
N GLN A 205 -22.00 -13.55 -5.97
CA GLN A 205 -23.24 -13.45 -6.75
C GLN A 205 -24.23 -12.43 -6.18
N SER A 206 -24.38 -12.36 -4.86
CA SER A 206 -25.29 -11.41 -4.22
C SER A 206 -24.88 -9.95 -4.43
N LEU A 207 -23.59 -9.71 -4.63
CA LEU A 207 -22.99 -8.40 -4.91
C LEU A 207 -22.80 -8.15 -6.42
N ASP A 208 -23.26 -9.08 -7.28
CA ASP A 208 -23.22 -9.00 -8.73
C ASP A 208 -21.79 -8.75 -9.30
N VAL A 209 -20.79 -9.40 -8.70
CA VAL A 209 -19.38 -9.24 -9.07
C VAL A 209 -19.05 -10.02 -10.34
N ASP A 210 -18.38 -9.37 -11.29
CA ASP A 210 -17.91 -10.00 -12.54
C ASP A 210 -16.45 -10.46 -12.45
N TYR A 211 -15.59 -9.65 -11.82
CA TYR A 211 -14.16 -9.89 -11.72
C TYR A 211 -13.67 -9.75 -10.28
N VAL A 212 -12.72 -10.59 -9.90
CA VAL A 212 -12.02 -10.55 -8.61
C VAL A 212 -10.55 -10.29 -8.87
N LEU A 213 -10.00 -9.24 -8.25
CA LEU A 213 -8.59 -8.87 -8.36
C LEU A 213 -7.90 -9.16 -7.04
N VAL A 214 -6.78 -9.89 -7.10
CA VAL A 214 -5.90 -10.19 -5.96
C VAL A 214 -4.46 -9.85 -6.30
N ILE A 215 -3.73 -9.36 -5.30
CA ILE A 215 -2.29 -9.09 -5.40
C ILE A 215 -1.52 -10.25 -4.79
N PHE A 216 -0.62 -10.83 -5.57
CA PHE A 216 0.22 -11.94 -5.18
C PHE A 216 1.70 -11.57 -5.29
N GLY A 217 2.41 -11.49 -4.17
CA GLY A 217 3.80 -11.06 -4.14
C GLY A 217 4.81 -12.21 -4.18
N GLY A 218 4.36 -13.46 -4.13
CA GLY A 218 5.23 -14.62 -3.85
C GLY A 218 6.23 -14.97 -4.94
N TYR A 219 6.01 -14.52 -6.18
CA TYR A 219 6.91 -14.74 -7.31
C TYR A 219 8.17 -13.84 -7.24
N ILE A 220 7.98 -12.56 -6.94
CA ILE A 220 9.08 -11.56 -6.90
C ILE A 220 9.59 -11.24 -5.50
N GLY A 221 8.85 -11.59 -4.44
CA GLY A 221 9.19 -11.17 -3.07
C GLY A 221 8.55 -9.84 -2.65
N TYR A 222 7.38 -9.48 -3.19
CA TYR A 222 6.68 -8.25 -2.80
C TYR A 222 5.91 -8.43 -1.49
N SER A 223 6.33 -7.73 -0.43
CA SER A 223 5.75 -7.87 0.92
C SER A 223 4.35 -7.26 1.07
N GLY A 224 3.95 -6.34 0.19
CA GLY A 224 2.67 -5.63 0.25
C GLY A 224 1.48 -6.38 -0.35
N ASP A 225 1.56 -7.71 -0.47
CA ASP A 225 0.55 -8.54 -1.11
C ASP A 225 -0.64 -8.89 -0.20
N ASP A 226 -1.69 -9.47 -0.78
CA ASP A 226 -2.95 -9.70 -0.07
C ASP A 226 -2.86 -10.82 0.97
N ILE A 227 -1.91 -11.75 0.81
CA ILE A 227 -1.70 -12.84 1.77
C ILE A 227 -1.09 -12.31 3.09
N ASN A 228 -0.26 -11.26 3.08
CA ASN A 228 0.22 -10.63 4.32
C ASN A 228 -0.86 -9.78 5.00
N LYS A 229 -1.79 -9.22 4.21
CA LYS A 229 -2.93 -8.45 4.73
C LYS A 229 -4.11 -9.33 5.12
N PHE A 230 -4.10 -10.61 4.76
CA PHE A 230 -5.23 -11.52 4.88
C PHE A 230 -5.82 -11.61 6.30
N LEU A 231 -4.96 -11.59 7.33
CA LEU A 231 -5.44 -11.66 8.71
C LEU A 231 -6.30 -10.44 9.10
N TRP A 232 -6.07 -9.27 8.50
CA TRP A 232 -6.96 -8.11 8.65
C TRP A 232 -8.32 -8.34 8.00
N MET A 233 -8.36 -9.01 6.84
CA MET A 233 -9.62 -9.38 6.17
C MET A 233 -10.44 -10.33 7.05
N VAL A 234 -9.78 -11.31 7.67
CA VAL A 234 -10.40 -12.25 8.61
C VAL A 234 -10.94 -11.53 9.85
N ARG A 235 -10.17 -10.60 10.44
CA ARG A 235 -10.60 -9.83 11.61
C ARG A 235 -11.80 -8.93 11.33
N ILE A 236 -11.78 -8.22 10.20
CA ILE A 236 -12.88 -7.32 9.81
C ILE A 236 -14.13 -8.14 9.45
N GLY A 237 -13.98 -9.22 8.67
CA GLY A 237 -15.08 -10.12 8.32
C GLY A 237 -15.69 -10.85 9.53
N GLY A 238 -14.85 -11.37 10.42
CA GLY A 238 -15.26 -12.06 11.64
C GLY A 238 -15.82 -11.13 12.72
N GLY A 239 -15.46 -9.84 12.69
CA GLY A 239 -16.05 -8.84 13.60
C GLY A 239 -17.55 -8.65 13.38
N GLU A 240 -17.99 -8.65 12.13
CA GLU A 240 -19.42 -8.52 11.76
C GLU A 240 -20.11 -9.90 11.68
N HIS A 241 -19.39 -10.94 11.27
CA HIS A 241 -19.91 -12.30 11.07
C HIS A 241 -19.17 -13.36 11.92
N PRO A 242 -19.28 -13.31 13.26
CA PRO A 242 -18.49 -14.16 14.17
C PRO A 242 -18.85 -15.66 14.09
N ASN A 243 -20.08 -15.97 13.65
CA ASN A 243 -20.54 -17.36 13.53
C ASN A 243 -19.96 -18.10 12.32
N GLU A 244 -19.45 -17.36 11.32
CA GLU A 244 -18.99 -17.93 10.06
C GLU A 244 -17.46 -17.90 9.94
N ILE A 245 -16.81 -16.87 10.50
CA ILE A 245 -15.36 -16.66 10.38
C ILE A 245 -14.77 -16.42 11.76
N GLN A 246 -13.80 -17.25 12.13
CA GLN A 246 -13.03 -17.11 13.35
C GLN A 246 -11.53 -17.06 13.03
N GLU A 247 -10.83 -16.08 13.59
CA GLU A 247 -9.39 -15.91 13.36
C GLU A 247 -8.57 -17.15 13.75
N ARG A 248 -8.96 -17.82 14.83
CA ARG A 248 -8.26 -18.99 15.35
C ARG A 248 -8.22 -20.15 14.34
N ASP A 249 -9.22 -20.26 13.48
CA ASP A 249 -9.31 -21.35 12.49
C ASP A 249 -8.27 -21.23 11.38
N PHE A 250 -7.73 -20.03 11.15
CA PHE A 250 -6.69 -19.79 10.13
C PHE A 250 -5.27 -19.97 10.67
N LEU A 251 -5.12 -20.10 11.98
CA LEU A 251 -3.83 -20.31 12.64
C LEU A 251 -3.59 -21.80 12.89
N THR A 252 -2.33 -22.18 13.08
CA THR A 252 -1.99 -23.53 13.55
C THR A 252 -2.45 -23.73 15.01
N PRO A 253 -2.48 -24.98 15.52
CA PRO A 253 -2.75 -25.23 16.94
C PRO A 253 -1.83 -24.44 17.89
N GLN A 254 -0.60 -24.19 17.46
CA GLN A 254 0.40 -23.37 18.16
C GLN A 254 0.14 -21.85 18.05
N GLY A 255 -0.78 -21.42 17.19
CA GLY A 255 -1.10 -20.01 16.95
C GLY A 255 -0.24 -19.33 15.89
N GLU A 256 0.50 -20.10 15.08
CA GLU A 256 1.34 -19.56 14.01
C GLU A 256 0.51 -19.34 12.73
N TYR A 257 0.80 -18.26 11.99
CA TYR A 257 0.27 -18.03 10.66
C TYR A 257 1.22 -18.63 9.62
N ARG A 258 0.80 -19.72 8.97
CA ARG A 258 1.62 -20.48 8.00
C ARG A 258 0.85 -20.76 6.73
N ILE A 259 1.59 -21.02 5.65
CA ILE A 259 1.10 -21.23 4.27
C ILE A 259 1.62 -22.57 3.71
N ASP A 260 2.49 -23.24 4.47
CA ASP A 260 3.09 -24.52 4.15
C ASP A 260 2.15 -25.70 4.45
N ASN A 261 2.68 -26.93 4.38
CA ASN A 261 1.92 -28.14 4.71
C ASN A 261 1.37 -28.17 6.14
N ALA A 262 1.96 -27.40 7.07
CA ALA A 262 1.53 -27.31 8.46
C ALA A 262 0.44 -26.25 8.68
N ALA A 263 0.09 -25.48 7.64
CA ALA A 263 -1.01 -24.53 7.70
C ALA A 263 -2.35 -25.20 8.03
N SER A 264 -3.26 -24.44 8.64
CA SER A 264 -4.61 -24.93 8.91
C SER A 264 -5.32 -25.33 7.61
N SER A 265 -6.10 -26.41 7.67
CA SER A 265 -6.93 -26.83 6.54
C SER A 265 -7.93 -25.76 6.09
N THR A 266 -8.36 -24.87 7.00
CA THR A 266 -9.21 -23.71 6.67
C THR A 266 -8.45 -22.70 5.82
N MET A 267 -7.18 -22.42 6.15
CA MET A 267 -6.31 -21.53 5.39
C MET A 267 -6.03 -22.09 3.97
N LEU A 268 -5.70 -23.38 3.86
CA LEU A 268 -5.43 -24.01 2.57
C LEU A 268 -6.66 -24.15 1.65
N ASN A 269 -7.86 -23.99 2.20
CA ASN A 269 -9.13 -24.09 1.45
C ASN A 269 -9.87 -22.74 1.30
N CYS A 270 -9.36 -21.66 1.88
CA CYS A 270 -9.96 -20.33 1.75
C CYS A 270 -9.84 -19.82 0.31
N LEU A 271 -10.75 -18.92 -0.07
CA LEU A 271 -10.77 -18.35 -1.41
C LEU A 271 -9.47 -17.61 -1.71
N MET A 272 -8.99 -16.77 -0.78
CA MET A 272 -7.77 -15.97 -0.98
C MET A 272 -6.53 -16.83 -1.27
N TYR A 273 -6.34 -17.94 -0.54
CA TYR A 273 -5.25 -18.88 -0.80
C TYR A 273 -5.36 -19.48 -2.19
N LYS A 274 -6.56 -19.94 -2.56
CA LYS A 274 -6.80 -20.52 -3.89
C LYS A 274 -6.56 -19.51 -5.01
N LEU A 275 -7.00 -18.27 -4.87
CA LEU A 275 -6.81 -17.23 -5.90
C LEU A 275 -5.35 -16.78 -5.99
N SER A 276 -4.62 -16.71 -4.88
CA SER A 276 -3.22 -16.27 -4.91
C SER A 276 -2.31 -17.36 -5.49
N TYR A 277 -2.50 -18.62 -5.07
CA TYR A 277 -1.59 -19.73 -5.41
C TYR A 277 -2.07 -20.62 -6.57
N TYR A 278 -3.10 -20.22 -7.32
CA TYR A 278 -3.58 -21.01 -8.46
C TYR A 278 -2.44 -21.27 -9.46
N ARG A 279 -2.18 -22.56 -9.77
CA ARG A 279 -1.06 -23.03 -10.62
C ARG A 279 0.35 -22.67 -10.16
N PHE A 280 0.53 -22.04 -9.00
CA PHE A 280 1.85 -21.66 -8.49
C PHE A 280 2.69 -22.87 -8.07
N GLY A 281 2.05 -23.98 -7.69
CA GLY A 281 2.73 -25.22 -7.30
C GLY A 281 3.56 -25.89 -8.41
N GLU A 282 3.31 -25.53 -9.67
CA GLU A 282 4.02 -26.05 -10.84
C GLU A 282 5.21 -25.15 -11.24
N VAL A 283 5.26 -23.92 -10.71
CA VAL A 283 6.31 -22.95 -11.02
C VAL A 283 7.56 -23.22 -10.20
N ARG A 284 8.70 -23.31 -10.86
CA ARG A 284 10.02 -23.39 -10.22
C ARG A 284 10.81 -22.12 -10.52
N LEU A 285 10.99 -21.29 -9.49
CA LEU A 285 11.67 -19.99 -9.59
C LEU A 285 13.18 -20.14 -9.69
N ASP A 286 13.77 -20.91 -8.78
CA ASP A 286 15.21 -21.11 -8.71
C ASP A 286 15.56 -22.59 -8.84
N MET A 287 16.76 -22.89 -9.35
CA MET A 287 17.25 -24.26 -9.40
C MET A 287 17.50 -24.85 -7.99
N ARG A 288 17.67 -24.00 -6.97
CA ARG A 288 17.92 -24.40 -5.57
C ARG A 288 16.65 -24.66 -4.76
N HIS A 289 15.53 -24.07 -5.16
CA HIS A 289 14.28 -24.13 -4.41
C HIS A 289 13.31 -25.15 -5.05
N PRO A 290 12.44 -25.81 -4.25
CA PRO A 290 11.41 -26.70 -4.80
C PRO A 290 10.38 -25.93 -5.62
N ALA A 291 9.59 -26.65 -6.42
CA ALA A 291 8.45 -26.05 -7.15
C ALA A 291 7.37 -25.58 -6.16
N GLY A 292 6.80 -24.40 -6.41
CA GLY A 292 5.84 -23.75 -5.51
C GLY A 292 6.48 -23.13 -4.27
N PHE A 293 7.68 -22.55 -4.40
CA PHE A 293 8.34 -21.83 -3.32
C PHE A 293 7.94 -20.35 -3.30
N ASP A 294 7.40 -19.86 -2.19
CA ASP A 294 7.02 -18.46 -2.02
C ASP A 294 8.21 -17.65 -1.47
N ARG A 295 8.72 -16.70 -2.26
CA ARG A 295 9.87 -15.85 -1.89
C ARG A 295 9.57 -14.84 -0.78
N THR A 296 8.32 -14.43 -0.60
CA THR A 296 7.97 -13.45 0.44
C THR A 296 7.98 -14.08 1.83
N ARG A 297 7.51 -15.32 1.96
CA ARG A 297 7.47 -16.06 3.23
C ARG A 297 8.60 -17.05 3.41
N ASN A 298 9.39 -17.30 2.37
CA ASN A 298 10.47 -18.29 2.35
C ASN A 298 10.00 -19.70 2.74
N VAL A 299 8.84 -20.11 2.23
CA VAL A 299 8.28 -21.44 2.48
C VAL A 299 7.77 -22.10 1.19
N GLU A 300 7.78 -23.42 1.17
CA GLU A 300 7.09 -24.21 0.16
C GLU A 300 5.58 -24.25 0.47
N ILE A 301 4.75 -24.02 -0.55
CA ILE A 301 3.30 -24.01 -0.38
C ILE A 301 2.77 -25.39 0.05
N GLY A 302 1.77 -25.40 0.93
CA GLY A 302 1.18 -26.65 1.39
C GLY A 302 0.38 -27.38 0.31
N LYS A 303 -0.58 -26.68 -0.33
CA LYS A 303 -1.48 -27.28 -1.30
C LYS A 303 -1.12 -26.88 -2.73
N LYS A 304 -0.36 -27.73 -3.41
CA LYS A 304 0.15 -27.45 -4.77
C LYS A 304 -0.88 -27.56 -5.88
N HIS A 305 -1.74 -28.57 -5.83
CA HIS A 305 -2.70 -28.86 -6.89
C HIS A 305 -4.13 -28.71 -6.38
N PHE A 306 -4.86 -27.77 -6.98
CA PHE A 306 -6.28 -27.57 -6.77
C PHE A 306 -6.89 -26.89 -8.00
N THR A 307 -8.19 -27.05 -8.17
CA THR A 307 -8.95 -26.39 -9.25
C THR A 307 -9.91 -25.37 -8.68
N LEU A 308 -10.26 -24.38 -9.52
CA LEU A 308 -11.29 -23.41 -9.26
C LEU A 308 -12.57 -23.85 -9.99
N ASP A 309 -13.63 -24.08 -9.22
CA ASP A 309 -14.91 -24.54 -9.73
C ASP A 309 -15.75 -23.36 -10.24
N TYR A 310 -15.80 -22.27 -9.47
CA TYR A 310 -16.69 -21.12 -9.70
C TYR A 310 -15.99 -19.92 -10.34
N LEU A 311 -14.66 -19.89 -10.32
CA LEU A 311 -13.84 -18.82 -10.88
C LEU A 311 -12.94 -19.39 -11.98
N GLU A 312 -12.58 -18.55 -12.94
CA GLU A 312 -11.57 -18.84 -13.96
C GLU A 312 -10.52 -17.72 -14.00
N GLU A 313 -9.27 -18.10 -14.25
CA GLU A 313 -8.18 -17.14 -14.44
C GLU A 313 -8.40 -16.39 -15.76
N ALA A 314 -8.54 -15.06 -15.68
CA ALA A 314 -8.78 -14.21 -16.85
C ALA A 314 -7.50 -13.50 -17.30
N PHE A 315 -6.69 -13.05 -16.34
CA PHE A 315 -5.41 -12.40 -16.58
C PHE A 315 -4.48 -12.59 -15.38
N THR A 316 -3.18 -12.77 -15.65
CA THR A 316 -2.11 -12.75 -14.66
C THR A 316 -0.96 -11.96 -15.28
N SER A 317 -0.43 -10.99 -14.53
CA SER A 317 0.64 -10.10 -15.02
C SER A 317 1.97 -10.85 -15.25
N GLU A 318 2.92 -10.21 -15.93
CA GLU A 318 4.22 -10.80 -16.28
C GLU A 318 4.93 -11.44 -15.08
N HIS A 319 5.01 -10.72 -13.97
CA HIS A 319 5.69 -11.18 -12.75
C HIS A 319 4.74 -11.75 -11.70
N TRP A 320 3.51 -12.10 -12.12
CA TRP A 320 2.45 -12.67 -11.29
C TRP A 320 2.07 -11.79 -10.09
N LEU A 321 2.31 -10.48 -10.18
CA LEU A 321 2.02 -9.53 -9.11
C LEU A 321 0.52 -9.30 -8.95
N VAL A 322 -0.19 -9.15 -10.07
CA VAL A 322 -1.63 -8.90 -10.10
C VAL A 322 -2.31 -10.03 -10.84
N ARG A 323 -3.33 -10.62 -10.21
CA ARG A 323 -4.12 -11.72 -10.77
C ARG A 323 -5.58 -11.32 -10.80
N ILE A 324 -6.20 -11.52 -11.95
CA ILE A 324 -7.59 -11.18 -12.21
C ILE A 324 -8.33 -12.45 -12.59
N TYR A 325 -9.37 -12.74 -11.81
CA TYR A 325 -10.24 -13.88 -11.97
C TYR A 325 -11.61 -13.42 -12.44
N LYS A 326 -12.21 -14.16 -13.35
CA LYS A 326 -13.58 -13.95 -13.80
C LYS A 326 -14.51 -14.92 -13.09
N VAL A 327 -15.64 -14.40 -12.64
CA VAL A 327 -16.70 -15.18 -11.99
C VAL A 327 -17.48 -15.93 -13.07
N LYS A 328 -17.59 -17.26 -12.94
CA LYS A 328 -18.37 -18.06 -13.89
C LYS A 328 -19.86 -17.86 -13.67
N PRO A 329 -20.66 -17.86 -14.74
CA PRO A 329 -22.11 -17.85 -14.61
C PRO A 329 -22.59 -19.11 -13.87
N PRO A 330 -23.78 -19.06 -13.23
CA PRO A 330 -24.35 -20.21 -12.57
C PRO A 330 -24.49 -21.38 -13.55
N LYS A 331 -24.27 -22.60 -13.05
CA LYS A 331 -24.39 -23.81 -13.87
C LYS A 331 -25.79 -23.89 -14.48
N ASN A 332 -25.86 -24.01 -15.80
CA ASN A 332 -27.11 -24.08 -16.55
C ASN A 332 -27.97 -25.30 -16.14
N VAL A 333 -27.33 -26.40 -15.70
CA VAL A 333 -28.02 -27.61 -15.24
C VAL A 333 -27.44 -28.08 -13.90
N PRO A 334 -28.27 -28.38 -12.89
CA PRO A 334 -27.79 -28.91 -11.62
C PRO A 334 -27.21 -30.32 -11.83
N SER A 335 -25.91 -30.48 -11.55
CA SER A 335 -25.26 -31.80 -11.56
C SER A 335 -25.70 -32.61 -10.34
N LEU A 336 -26.20 -33.82 -10.56
CA LEU A 336 -26.54 -34.74 -9.47
C LEU A 336 -25.25 -35.21 -8.78
N LYS A 337 -25.13 -35.00 -7.46
CA LYS A 337 -23.97 -35.45 -6.65
C LYS A 337 -23.76 -36.97 -6.67
N ARG A 338 -24.82 -37.74 -6.94
CA ARG A 338 -24.76 -39.20 -7.05
C ARG A 338 -25.50 -39.65 -8.31
N PRO A 339 -24.91 -40.55 -9.11
CA PRO A 339 -25.62 -41.14 -10.23
C PRO A 339 -26.81 -41.94 -9.70
N ARG A 340 -28.02 -41.64 -10.15
CA ARG A 340 -29.25 -42.33 -9.73
C ARG A 340 -29.27 -43.82 -10.11
N ARG A 341 -28.42 -44.26 -11.03
CA ARG A 341 -28.36 -45.65 -11.50
C ARG A 341 -26.93 -46.03 -11.88
N ARG A 342 -26.46 -47.19 -11.42
CA ARG A 342 -25.25 -47.83 -11.95
C ARG A 342 -25.55 -48.38 -13.34
N ILE A 343 -25.23 -47.61 -14.37
CA ILE A 343 -25.29 -48.08 -15.76
C ILE A 343 -23.98 -48.81 -16.04
N ARG A 344 -24.05 -50.02 -16.59
CA ARG A 344 -22.86 -50.73 -17.09
C ARG A 344 -22.39 -50.00 -18.34
N THR A 345 -21.43 -49.10 -18.17
CA THR A 345 -20.80 -48.34 -19.26
C THR A 345 -19.97 -49.29 -20.11
N GLN A 346 -20.25 -49.33 -21.41
CA GLN A 346 -19.38 -50.00 -22.38
C GLN A 346 -18.24 -49.03 -22.72
N GLN A 347 -17.00 -49.52 -22.73
CA GLN A 347 -15.85 -48.71 -23.15
C GLN A 347 -16.00 -48.34 -24.64
N SER A 348 -15.79 -47.06 -24.95
CA SER A 348 -15.82 -46.57 -26.33
C SER A 348 -14.61 -47.12 -27.08
N THR A 349 -14.85 -47.96 -28.10
CA THR A 349 -13.82 -48.51 -28.99
C THR A 349 -13.69 -47.73 -30.29
N LYS A 350 -14.22 -46.50 -30.36
CA LYS A 350 -14.20 -45.70 -31.60
C LYS A 350 -12.77 -45.23 -31.92
N PRO A 351 -12.15 -45.68 -33.02
CA PRO A 351 -10.90 -45.11 -33.49
C PRO A 351 -11.16 -43.75 -34.17
N MET A 352 -10.14 -42.88 -34.19
CA MET A 352 -10.21 -41.55 -34.83
C MET A 352 -10.66 -41.62 -36.31
N ASN A 353 -10.31 -42.72 -36.99
CA ASN A 353 -10.66 -42.96 -38.40
C ASN A 353 -12.08 -43.52 -38.62
N ASN A 354 -12.79 -43.97 -37.57
CA ASN A 354 -14.15 -44.49 -37.70
C ASN A 354 -15.02 -44.13 -36.50
N MET A 355 -15.72 -43.01 -36.63
CA MET A 355 -16.58 -42.44 -35.59
C MET A 355 -17.97 -43.10 -35.50
N ARG A 356 -18.23 -44.20 -36.23
CA ARG A 356 -19.52 -44.89 -36.21
C ARG A 356 -19.82 -45.45 -34.82
N GLY A 357 -21.01 -45.13 -34.30
CA GLY A 357 -21.54 -45.68 -33.06
C GLY A 357 -21.99 -47.13 -33.22
N GLN A 358 -21.99 -47.87 -32.12
CA GLN A 358 -22.65 -49.17 -32.04
C GLN A 358 -24.05 -48.98 -31.45
N LEU A 359 -25.06 -49.47 -32.17
CA LEU A 359 -26.43 -49.60 -31.66
C LEU A 359 -26.58 -51.04 -31.16
N LYS A 360 -27.18 -51.23 -29.97
CA LYS A 360 -27.41 -52.57 -29.40
C LYS A 360 -28.35 -53.42 -30.25
N PHE A 361 -29.24 -52.79 -31.00
CA PHE A 361 -30.17 -53.44 -31.92
C PHE A 361 -29.94 -52.90 -33.33
N ASN A 362 -29.00 -53.49 -34.06
CA ASN A 362 -28.91 -53.28 -35.50
C ASN A 362 -29.75 -54.36 -36.19
N SER A 363 -30.84 -53.97 -36.85
CA SER A 363 -31.44 -54.80 -37.88
C SER A 363 -30.37 -55.04 -38.96
N ARG A 364 -29.88 -56.27 -39.05
CA ARG A 364 -28.85 -56.65 -40.03
C ARG A 364 -29.46 -56.44 -41.41
N ILE A 365 -28.96 -55.45 -42.16
CA ILE A 365 -29.40 -55.21 -43.53
C ILE A 365 -29.00 -56.43 -44.35
N VAL A 366 -29.95 -57.33 -44.60
CA VAL A 366 -29.77 -58.46 -45.52
C VAL A 366 -29.86 -57.89 -46.92
N ARG A 367 -28.71 -57.62 -47.55
CA ARG A 367 -28.67 -57.28 -48.98
C ARG A 367 -29.03 -58.53 -49.77
N GLY A 368 -30.17 -58.50 -50.46
CA GLY A 368 -30.57 -59.57 -51.37
C GLY A 368 -29.52 -59.77 -52.47
N LYS A 369 -29.15 -61.02 -52.73
CA LYS A 369 -28.34 -61.36 -53.90
C LYS A 369 -29.22 -61.23 -55.14
N ARG A 370 -28.82 -60.40 -56.10
CA ARG A 370 -29.45 -60.34 -57.43
C ARG A 370 -29.27 -61.72 -58.10
N SER A 371 -30.35 -62.39 -58.49
CA SER A 371 -30.22 -63.67 -59.19
C SER A 371 -29.52 -63.43 -60.53
N SER A 372 -28.40 -64.11 -60.75
CA SER A 372 -27.74 -64.16 -62.04
C SER A 372 -28.45 -65.19 -62.91
N THR A 373 -29.73 -64.98 -63.21
CA THR A 373 -30.40 -65.71 -64.28
C THR A 373 -30.28 -64.86 -65.53
N ARG A 374 -29.16 -65.03 -66.25
CA ARG A 374 -29.12 -64.76 -67.69
C ARG A 374 -29.42 -66.12 -68.33
N GLU A 375 -30.68 -66.33 -68.69
CA GLU A 375 -31.05 -67.46 -69.56
C GLU A 375 -30.41 -67.26 -70.93
N ARG A 376 -29.71 -68.32 -71.35
CA ARG A 376 -29.21 -68.71 -72.69
C ARG A 376 -28.34 -67.73 -73.47
#